data_AF-A0A7X9HEJ6-F1
#
_entry.id   AF-A0A7X9HEJ6-F1
#
_cell.length_a   1.000
_cell.length_b   1.000
_cell.length_c   1.000
_cell.angle_alpha   90.00
_cell.angle_beta   90.00
_cell.angle_gamma   90.00
#
_symmetry.space_group_name_H-M   'P 1'
#
loop_
_entity.id
_entity.type
_entity.pdbx_description
1 polymer ?
#
loop_
_entity_poly.entity_id
_entity_poly.type
_entity_poly.pdbx_seq_one_letter_code
_entity_poly.pdbx_strand_id
1 'polypeptide(L)'
;MLTLIFIEFKKLKRSKIMYISICTLFLFSLCASIQSLTAAYSAERIMKQTLAYGTFLIIPALLSLIGSYIISRETQDDTMKSLVMIPIKYNILVAAKLTTTLIIGICLSLLLFSFILIIQVVIHTDQITAALVLTNLINYLLQGIGCFMAVSPIISFMTIFKNGHWLSIIFTEIYSLAGLFAASSKYRSVYSISAVFGFSRTSVITRTEYLICCLSLLGSVLIAWLI
;
A
#
# COMPACT_ATOMS: atom_id res chain seq x y z
N MET A 1 -5.89 -21.43 8.70
CA MET A 1 -5.73 -20.10 8.06
C MET A 1 -4.56 -19.33 8.67
N LEU A 2 -4.56 -19.03 9.97
CA LEU A 2 -3.44 -18.34 10.65
C LEU A 2 -2.07 -19.01 10.47
N THR A 3 -2.01 -20.34 10.50
CA THR A 3 -0.77 -21.10 10.24
C THR A 3 -0.21 -20.88 8.84
N LEU A 4 -1.07 -20.81 7.82
CA LEU A 4 -0.68 -20.51 6.43
C LEU A 4 -0.13 -19.08 6.33
N ILE A 5 -0.81 -18.12 6.95
CA ILE A 5 -0.37 -16.71 7.00
C ILE A 5 1.02 -16.62 7.64
N PHE A 6 1.23 -17.29 8.77
CA PHE A 6 2.53 -17.27 9.46
C PHE A 6 3.66 -17.89 8.62
N ILE A 7 3.36 -18.97 7.88
CA ILE A 7 4.32 -19.59 6.96
C ILE A 7 4.71 -18.59 5.85
N GLU A 8 3.74 -17.91 5.24
CA GLU A 8 4.01 -16.91 4.20
C GLU A 8 4.85 -15.73 4.73
N PHE A 9 4.53 -15.24 5.93
CA PHE A 9 5.35 -14.22 6.59
C PHE A 9 6.79 -14.67 6.81
N LYS A 10 7.00 -15.92 7.25
CA LYS A 10 8.34 -16.47 7.47
C LYS A 10 9.12 -16.62 6.15
N LYS A 11 8.44 -16.97 5.06
CA LYS A 11 9.04 -17.02 3.70
C LYS A 11 9.46 -15.64 3.22
N LEU A 12 8.63 -14.62 3.45
CA LEU A 12 8.91 -13.25 3.05
C LEU A 12 10.04 -12.61 3.84
N LYS A 13 10.09 -12.84 5.15
CA LYS A 13 11.16 -12.32 6.01
C LYS A 13 12.56 -12.78 5.57
N ARG A 14 12.67 -13.95 4.93
CA ARG A 14 13.94 -14.47 4.40
C ARG A 14 14.26 -13.97 2.99
N SER A 15 13.34 -13.27 2.33
CA SER A 15 13.53 -12.77 0.97
C SER A 15 14.26 -11.43 0.95
N LYS A 16 15.05 -11.19 -0.11
CA LYS A 16 15.73 -9.90 -0.33
C LYS A 16 14.75 -8.75 -0.60
N ILE A 17 13.53 -9.05 -1.05
CA ILE A 17 12.50 -8.05 -1.40
C ILE A 17 12.06 -7.23 -0.18
N MET A 18 11.99 -7.84 1.01
CA MET A 18 11.67 -7.10 2.23
C MET A 18 12.73 -6.01 2.52
N TYR A 19 14.01 -6.34 2.36
CA TYR A 19 15.08 -5.35 2.53
C TYR A 19 15.00 -4.23 1.50
N ILE A 20 14.69 -4.55 0.23
CA ILE A 20 14.48 -3.54 -0.81
C ILE A 20 13.34 -2.60 -0.41
N SER A 21 12.20 -3.13 0.03
CA SER A 21 11.05 -2.31 0.45
C SER A 21 11.39 -1.37 1.62
N ILE A 22 12.13 -1.85 2.62
CA ILE A 22 12.55 -1.04 3.77
C ILE A 22 13.52 0.05 3.32
N CYS A 23 14.51 -0.29 2.47
CA CYS A 23 15.45 0.68 1.91
C CYS A 23 14.74 1.76 1.08
N THR A 24 13.77 1.38 0.25
CA THR A 24 12.97 2.33 -0.55
C THR A 24 12.18 3.28 0.35
N LEU A 25 11.52 2.78 1.40
CA LEU A 25 10.79 3.62 2.35
C LEU A 25 11.71 4.56 3.12
N PHE A 26 12.88 4.07 3.53
CA PHE A 26 13.88 4.88 4.22
C PHE A 26 14.41 6.01 3.33
N LEU A 27 14.85 5.69 2.10
CA LEU A 27 15.33 6.69 1.14
C LEU A 27 14.26 7.72 0.79
N PHE A 28 13.00 7.29 0.64
CA PHE A 28 11.90 8.22 0.42
C PHE A 28 11.67 9.15 1.61
N SER A 29 11.71 8.63 2.84
CA SER A 29 11.56 9.45 4.05
C SER A 29 12.67 10.50 4.16
N LEU A 30 13.91 10.14 3.80
CA LEU A 30 15.03 11.07 3.72
C LEU A 30 14.80 12.13 2.64
N CYS A 31 14.41 11.73 1.44
CA CYS A 31 14.12 12.67 0.34
C CYS A 31 13.02 13.67 0.73
N ALA A 32 11.93 13.19 1.32
CA ALA A 32 10.84 14.02 1.81
C ALA A 32 11.31 14.99 2.90
N SER A 33 12.20 14.56 3.80
CA SER A 33 12.77 15.43 4.82
C SER A 33 13.66 16.52 4.24
N ILE A 34 14.53 16.21 3.26
CA ILE A 34 15.39 17.20 2.61
C ILE A 34 14.53 18.26 1.90
N GLN A 35 13.51 17.83 1.16
CA GLN A 35 12.56 18.74 0.52
C GLN A 35 11.87 19.64 1.57
N SER A 36 11.52 19.09 2.73
CA SER A 36 10.88 19.85 3.79
C SER A 36 11.77 20.93 4.42
N LEU A 37 13.08 20.68 4.58
CA LEU A 37 14.02 21.71 5.06
C LEU A 37 14.12 22.86 4.07
N THR A 38 14.20 22.55 2.76
CA THR A 38 14.36 23.59 1.73
C THR A 38 13.16 24.52 1.60
N ALA A 39 11.96 24.04 1.92
CA ALA A 39 10.72 24.78 1.76
C ALA A 39 10.16 25.36 3.07
N ALA A 40 10.86 25.21 4.21
CA ALA A 40 10.49 25.70 5.53
C ALA A 40 9.03 25.35 5.93
N TYR A 41 8.60 24.11 5.67
CA TYR A 41 7.24 23.67 5.98
C TYR A 41 7.07 23.32 7.47
N SER A 42 5.90 23.61 8.03
CA SER A 42 5.49 23.14 9.37
C SER A 42 5.43 21.60 9.41
N ALA A 43 5.73 21.00 10.57
CA ALA A 43 5.72 19.54 10.78
C ALA A 43 4.42 18.85 10.28
N GLU A 44 3.26 19.45 10.51
CA GLU A 44 1.96 18.91 10.07
C GLU A 44 1.88 18.75 8.55
N ARG A 45 2.33 19.77 7.82
CA ARG A 45 2.29 19.82 6.36
C ARG A 45 3.24 18.79 5.76
N ILE A 46 4.39 18.56 6.39
CA ILE A 46 5.36 17.56 5.96
C ILE A 46 4.73 16.17 6.07
N MET A 47 4.17 15.82 7.23
CA MET A 47 3.53 14.50 7.42
C MET A 47 2.40 14.26 6.42
N LYS A 48 1.56 15.26 6.16
CA LYS A 48 0.46 15.16 5.17
C LYS A 48 0.97 15.02 3.73
N GLN A 49 1.99 15.78 3.34
CA GLN A 49 2.56 15.70 1.99
C GLN A 49 3.29 14.37 1.77
N THR A 50 4.11 13.93 2.72
CA THR A 50 4.82 12.65 2.59
C THR A 50 3.84 11.48 2.56
N LEU A 51 2.76 11.55 3.34
CA LEU A 51 1.65 10.59 3.28
C LEU A 51 1.03 10.54 1.88
N ALA A 52 0.77 11.71 1.28
CA ALA A 52 0.17 11.79 -0.06
C ALA A 52 1.09 11.27 -1.17
N TYR A 53 2.35 11.73 -1.22
CA TYR A 53 3.31 11.24 -2.21
C TYR A 53 3.63 9.76 -2.00
N GLY A 54 3.71 9.31 -0.74
CA GLY A 54 3.94 7.91 -0.41
C GLY A 54 2.83 7.00 -0.94
N THR A 55 1.58 7.46 -0.91
CA THR A 55 0.44 6.66 -1.40
C THR A 55 0.14 6.76 -2.88
N PHE A 56 0.66 7.78 -3.58
CA PHE A 56 0.64 7.78 -5.03
C PHE A 56 1.84 7.08 -5.67
N LEU A 57 3.03 7.12 -5.06
CA LEU A 57 4.24 6.68 -5.76
C LEU A 57 4.83 5.38 -5.22
N ILE A 58 4.79 5.15 -3.91
CA ILE A 58 5.65 4.13 -3.30
C ILE A 58 4.85 2.96 -2.76
N ILE A 59 3.87 3.24 -1.89
CA ILE A 59 3.07 2.21 -1.23
C ILE A 59 2.37 1.30 -2.27
N PRO A 60 1.72 1.82 -3.33
CA PRO A 60 1.08 0.98 -4.33
C PRO A 60 2.07 0.08 -5.08
N ALA A 61 3.23 0.64 -5.47
CA ALA A 61 4.27 -0.10 -6.19
C ALA A 61 4.91 -1.20 -5.33
N LEU A 62 5.16 -0.92 -4.05
CA LEU A 62 5.69 -1.91 -3.11
C LEU A 62 4.66 -3.00 -2.79
N LEU A 63 3.38 -2.63 -2.62
CA LEU A 63 2.30 -3.61 -2.43
C LEU A 63 2.15 -4.52 -3.64
N SER A 64 2.18 -3.94 -4.84
CA SER A 64 2.00 -4.69 -6.08
C SER A 64 3.17 -5.64 -6.33
N LEU A 65 4.39 -5.20 -6.05
CA LEU A 65 5.61 -6.01 -6.09
C LEU A 65 5.49 -7.18 -5.13
N ILE A 66 5.24 -6.92 -3.85
CA ILE A 66 5.22 -7.96 -2.82
C ILE A 66 4.04 -8.91 -3.06
N GLY A 67 2.88 -8.37 -3.41
CA GLY A 67 1.68 -9.18 -3.64
C GLY A 67 1.78 -10.08 -4.86
N SER A 68 2.21 -9.53 -6.00
CA SER A 68 2.47 -10.35 -7.19
C SER A 68 3.58 -11.36 -6.95
N TYR A 69 4.66 -10.99 -6.23
CA TYR A 69 5.75 -11.90 -5.89
C TYR A 69 5.28 -13.08 -5.03
N ILE A 70 4.48 -12.86 -3.98
CA ILE A 70 3.96 -13.94 -3.11
C ILE A 70 3.13 -14.94 -3.92
N ILE A 71 2.34 -14.44 -4.87
CA ILE A 71 1.46 -15.30 -5.67
C ILE A 71 2.26 -16.00 -6.78
N SER A 72 3.09 -15.28 -7.54
CA SER A 72 3.85 -15.82 -8.67
C SER A 72 4.95 -16.78 -8.24
N ARG A 73 5.50 -16.64 -7.03
CA ARG A 73 6.61 -17.48 -6.55
C ARG A 73 6.31 -18.97 -6.58
N GLU A 74 5.08 -19.38 -6.28
CA GLU A 74 4.72 -20.81 -6.33
C GLU A 74 4.65 -21.36 -7.75
N THR A 75 4.32 -20.52 -8.73
CA THR A 75 4.32 -20.89 -10.15
C THR A 75 5.74 -20.94 -10.71
N GLN A 76 6.66 -20.12 -10.17
CA GLN A 76 8.06 -20.05 -10.61
C GLN A 76 8.91 -21.17 -10.02
N ASP A 77 8.68 -21.53 -8.76
CA ASP A 77 9.41 -22.60 -8.07
C ASP A 77 8.85 -24.00 -8.40
N ASP A 78 7.92 -24.13 -9.37
CA ASP A 78 7.18 -25.37 -9.74
C ASP A 78 6.44 -26.07 -8.57
N THR A 79 6.39 -25.43 -7.40
CA THR A 79 5.81 -25.98 -6.17
C THR A 79 4.28 -26.06 -6.21
N MET A 80 3.62 -25.36 -7.13
CA MET A 80 2.16 -25.40 -7.25
C MET A 80 1.62 -26.82 -7.50
N LYS A 81 2.36 -27.67 -8.25
CA LYS A 81 2.00 -29.08 -8.48
C LYS A 81 2.00 -29.89 -7.19
N SER A 82 2.95 -29.62 -6.29
CA SER A 82 3.04 -30.27 -4.98
C SER A 82 1.98 -29.77 -3.99
N LEU A 83 1.59 -28.50 -4.08
CA LEU A 83 0.56 -27.90 -3.23
C LEU A 83 -0.85 -28.41 -3.57
N VAL A 84 -1.14 -28.70 -4.85
CA VAL A 84 -2.42 -29.28 -5.29
C VAL A 84 -2.59 -30.72 -4.79
N MET A 85 -1.50 -31.44 -4.49
CA MET A 85 -1.56 -32.78 -3.91
C MET A 85 -2.06 -32.79 -2.45
N ILE A 86 -1.92 -31.67 -1.74
CA ILE A 86 -2.46 -31.52 -0.39
C ILE A 86 -3.94 -31.11 -0.54
N PRO A 87 -4.89 -31.71 0.21
CA PRO A 87 -6.32 -31.44 0.06
C PRO A 87 -6.72 -30.06 0.65
N ILE A 88 -6.16 -28.98 0.11
CA ILE A 88 -6.46 -27.59 0.46
C ILE A 88 -7.06 -26.92 -0.78
N LYS A 89 -8.22 -26.28 -0.63
CA LYS A 89 -8.89 -25.57 -1.72
C LYS A 89 -8.03 -24.39 -2.19
N TYR A 90 -7.91 -24.20 -3.51
CA TYR A 90 -7.16 -23.10 -4.13
C TYR A 90 -7.61 -21.71 -3.62
N ASN A 91 -8.92 -21.48 -3.48
CA ASN A 91 -9.47 -20.21 -3.00
C ASN A 91 -9.00 -19.85 -1.59
N ILE A 92 -8.80 -20.85 -0.72
CA ILE A 92 -8.31 -20.65 0.65
C ILE A 92 -6.83 -20.23 0.62
N LEU A 93 -6.05 -20.78 -0.31
CA LEU A 93 -4.64 -20.40 -0.51
C LEU A 93 -4.51 -18.96 -1.02
N VAL A 94 -5.27 -18.59 -2.05
CA VAL A 94 -5.27 -17.22 -2.61
C VAL A 94 -5.74 -16.21 -1.57
N ALA A 95 -6.81 -16.53 -0.81
CA ALA A 95 -7.28 -15.67 0.28
C ALA A 95 -6.20 -15.49 1.36
N ALA A 96 -5.49 -16.56 1.76
CA ALA A 96 -4.39 -16.44 2.72
C ALA A 96 -3.30 -15.47 2.21
N LYS A 97 -2.93 -15.56 0.93
CA LYS A 97 -1.93 -14.68 0.32
C LYS A 97 -2.38 -13.22 0.26
N LEU A 98 -3.62 -12.97 -0.17
CA LEU A 98 -4.19 -11.63 -0.16
C LEU A 98 -4.30 -11.04 1.25
N THR A 99 -4.59 -11.85 2.27
CA THR A 99 -4.55 -11.36 3.66
C THR A 99 -3.13 -11.05 4.13
N THR A 100 -2.12 -11.80 3.70
CA THR A 100 -0.72 -11.50 4.05
C THR A 100 -0.25 -10.18 3.44
N THR A 101 -0.65 -9.89 2.19
CA THR A 101 -0.30 -8.64 1.51
C THR A 101 -1.01 -7.43 2.12
N LEU A 102 -2.24 -7.60 2.61
CA LEU A 102 -2.94 -6.59 3.39
C LEU A 102 -2.16 -6.23 4.66
N ILE A 103 -1.78 -7.24 5.45
CA ILE A 103 -1.03 -7.02 6.70
C ILE A 103 0.32 -6.34 6.41
N ILE A 104 1.00 -6.73 5.32
CA ILE A 104 2.25 -6.09 4.89
C ILE A 104 2.00 -4.64 4.46
N GLY A 105 0.92 -4.34 3.75
CA GLY A 105 0.59 -2.97 3.35
C GLY A 105 0.39 -2.04 4.55
N ILE A 106 -0.33 -2.52 5.57
CA ILE A 106 -0.45 -1.80 6.85
C ILE A 106 0.93 -1.63 7.49
N CYS A 107 1.73 -2.69 7.56
CA CYS A 107 3.07 -2.63 8.12
C CYS A 107 3.97 -1.61 7.40
N LEU A 108 3.96 -1.57 6.06
CA LEU A 108 4.73 -0.62 5.25
C LEU A 108 4.29 0.83 5.52
N SER A 109 2.99 1.08 5.62
CA SER A 109 2.46 2.41 5.95
C SER A 109 2.89 2.87 7.35
N LEU A 110 2.83 1.99 8.36
CA LEU A 110 3.30 2.27 9.72
C LEU A 110 4.81 2.47 9.78
N LEU A 111 5.57 1.72 8.97
CA LEU A 111 7.01 1.83 8.89
C LEU A 111 7.40 3.20 8.29
N LEU A 112 6.73 3.63 7.22
CA LEU A 112 6.92 4.97 6.65
C LEU A 112 6.56 6.08 7.66
N PHE A 113 5.48 5.91 8.42
CA PHE A 113 5.14 6.80 9.54
C PHE A 113 6.25 6.88 10.59
N SER A 114 6.79 5.72 11.00
CA SER A 114 7.83 5.66 12.02
C SER A 114 9.11 6.40 11.60
N PHE A 115 9.55 6.23 10.36
CA PHE A 115 10.72 6.95 9.85
C PHE A 115 10.50 8.46 9.83
N ILE A 116 9.36 8.92 9.34
CA ILE A 116 9.05 10.36 9.31
C ILE A 116 8.94 10.91 10.72
N LEU A 117 8.30 10.20 11.64
CA LEU A 117 8.19 10.63 13.04
C LEU A 117 9.58 10.80 13.66
N ILE A 118 10.48 9.82 13.50
CA ILE A 118 11.85 9.91 14.00
C ILE A 118 12.55 11.15 13.43
N ILE A 119 12.46 11.35 12.11
CA ILE A 119 13.09 12.51 11.45
C ILE A 119 12.49 13.84 11.94
N GLN A 120 11.16 13.90 12.10
CA GLN A 120 10.49 15.11 12.60
C GLN A 120 10.87 15.43 14.03
N VAL A 121 10.98 14.42 14.91
CA VAL A 121 11.45 14.63 16.29
C VAL A 121 12.86 15.19 16.33
N VAL A 122 13.72 14.81 15.38
CA VAL A 122 15.09 15.34 15.30
C VAL A 122 15.13 16.79 14.79
N ILE A 123 14.26 17.18 13.86
CA ILE A 123 14.31 18.51 13.22
C ILE A 123 13.41 19.55 13.91
N HIS A 124 12.20 19.17 14.34
CA HIS A 124 11.16 20.07 14.85
C HIS A 124 10.63 19.60 16.20
N THR A 125 11.43 19.72 17.26
CA THR A 125 11.04 19.30 18.62
C THR A 125 9.80 20.03 19.14
N ASP A 126 9.61 21.29 18.73
CA ASP A 126 8.67 22.21 19.39
C ASP A 126 7.25 22.18 18.79
N GLN A 127 7.07 21.53 17.63
CA GLN A 127 5.79 21.51 16.90
C GLN A 127 5.02 20.19 17.02
N ILE A 128 5.59 19.19 17.70
CA ILE A 128 5.00 17.84 17.77
C ILE A 128 4.04 17.76 18.96
N THR A 129 2.76 17.94 18.69
CA THR A 129 1.70 17.69 19.66
C THR A 129 1.23 16.23 19.60
N ALA A 130 0.98 15.61 20.76
CA ALA A 130 0.48 14.22 20.82
C ALA A 130 -0.80 13.98 20.00
N ALA A 131 -1.69 14.99 19.95
CA ALA A 131 -2.89 14.96 19.11
C ALA A 131 -2.57 14.81 17.62
N LEU A 132 -1.56 15.51 17.12
CA LEU A 132 -1.16 15.50 15.71
C LEU A 132 -0.58 14.12 15.33
N VAL A 133 0.24 13.53 16.20
CA VAL A 133 0.77 12.17 16.04
C VAL A 133 -0.35 11.15 15.95
N LEU A 134 -1.35 11.22 16.83
CA LEU A 134 -2.47 10.28 16.86
C LEU A 134 -3.37 10.42 15.62
N THR A 135 -3.69 11.65 15.22
CA THR A 135 -4.47 11.88 13.98
C THR A 135 -3.75 11.34 12.74
N ASN A 136 -2.44 11.55 12.65
CA ASN A 136 -1.67 11.04 11.51
C ASN A 136 -1.54 9.52 11.57
N LEU A 137 -1.34 8.91 12.74
CA LEU A 137 -1.29 7.46 12.88
C LEU A 137 -2.56 6.80 12.32
N ILE A 138 -3.75 7.33 12.65
CA ILE A 138 -5.02 6.85 12.11
C ILE A 138 -5.06 7.02 10.59
N ASN A 139 -4.65 8.18 10.07
CA ASN A 139 -4.64 8.44 8.63
C ASN A 139 -3.75 7.45 7.87
N TYR A 140 -2.56 7.17 8.40
CA TYR A 140 -1.60 6.21 7.82
C TYR A 140 -2.14 4.78 7.83
N LEU A 141 -2.77 4.34 8.93
CA LEU A 141 -3.42 3.03 9.01
C LEU A 141 -4.53 2.88 7.96
N LEU A 142 -5.42 3.86 7.87
CA LEU A 142 -6.50 3.88 6.89
C LEU A 142 -5.95 3.88 5.47
N GLN A 143 -4.83 4.57 5.22
CA GLN A 143 -4.19 4.59 3.92
C GLN A 143 -3.55 3.26 3.53
N GLY A 144 -2.89 2.57 4.47
CA GLY A 144 -2.38 1.22 4.22
C GLY A 144 -3.48 0.26 3.78
N ILE A 145 -4.64 0.31 4.44
CA ILE A 145 -5.82 -0.50 4.08
C ILE A 145 -6.38 -0.07 2.71
N GLY A 146 -6.58 1.22 2.50
CA GLY A 146 -7.16 1.73 1.26
C GLY A 146 -6.27 1.49 0.03
N CYS A 147 -4.95 1.64 0.16
CA CYS A 147 -4.00 1.31 -0.90
C CYS A 147 -4.05 -0.19 -1.25
N PHE A 148 -4.18 -1.07 -0.26
CA PHE A 148 -4.37 -2.50 -0.53
C PHE A 148 -5.64 -2.77 -1.34
N MET A 149 -6.77 -2.19 -0.92
CA MET A 149 -8.04 -2.34 -1.62
C MET A 149 -7.98 -1.80 -3.06
N ALA A 150 -7.30 -0.68 -3.28
CA ALA A 150 -7.16 -0.08 -4.61
C ALA A 150 -6.27 -0.91 -5.55
N VAL A 151 -5.22 -1.55 -5.02
CA VAL A 151 -4.22 -2.28 -5.81
C VAL A 151 -4.55 -3.78 -5.97
N SER A 152 -5.52 -4.31 -5.20
CA SER A 152 -5.91 -5.73 -5.27
C SER A 152 -6.24 -6.26 -6.67
N PRO A 153 -6.96 -5.54 -7.57
CA PRO A 153 -7.24 -6.06 -8.90
C PRO A 153 -5.98 -6.19 -9.76
N ILE A 154 -5.01 -5.30 -9.57
CA ILE A 154 -3.76 -5.33 -10.33
C ILE A 154 -2.91 -6.50 -9.85
N ILE A 155 -2.88 -6.75 -8.53
CA ILE A 155 -2.20 -7.91 -7.95
C ILE A 155 -2.78 -9.20 -8.52
N SER A 156 -4.11 -9.38 -8.53
CA SER A 156 -4.73 -10.61 -9.06
C SER A 156 -4.54 -10.76 -10.57
N PHE A 157 -4.73 -9.69 -11.34
CA PHE A 157 -4.53 -9.71 -12.79
C PHE A 157 -3.10 -10.09 -13.19
N MET A 158 -2.09 -9.61 -12.47
CA MET A 158 -0.69 -9.90 -12.78
C MET A 158 -0.28 -11.34 -12.46
N THR A 159 -1.08 -12.10 -11.71
CA THR A 159 -0.81 -13.53 -11.44
C THR A 159 -0.98 -14.42 -12.67
N ILE A 160 -1.71 -13.95 -13.69
CA ILE A 160 -1.94 -14.67 -14.95
C ILE A 160 -0.62 -14.80 -15.74
N PHE A 161 0.34 -13.89 -15.54
CA PHE A 161 1.61 -13.86 -16.26
C PHE A 161 2.76 -14.49 -15.46
N LYS A 162 3.51 -15.43 -16.06
CA LYS A 162 4.63 -16.17 -15.42
C LYS A 162 5.75 -15.29 -14.83
N ASN A 163 5.96 -14.08 -15.36
CA ASN A 163 6.91 -13.08 -14.84
C ASN A 163 6.22 -11.76 -14.43
N GLY A 164 4.95 -11.85 -14.04
CA GLY A 164 4.10 -10.69 -13.79
C GLY A 164 4.55 -9.76 -12.66
N HIS A 165 5.54 -10.14 -11.83
CA HIS A 165 5.95 -9.31 -10.69
C HIS A 165 6.65 -8.00 -11.10
N TRP A 166 7.53 -8.02 -12.10
CA TRP A 166 8.13 -6.77 -12.63
C TRP A 166 7.12 -5.93 -13.40
N LEU A 167 6.23 -6.59 -14.15
CA LEU A 167 5.15 -5.92 -14.89
C LEU A 167 4.15 -5.26 -13.93
N SER A 168 3.86 -5.91 -12.81
CA SER A 168 2.97 -5.39 -11.77
C SER A 168 3.42 -4.03 -11.28
N ILE A 169 4.71 -3.84 -11.04
CA ILE A 169 5.29 -2.55 -10.64
C ILE A 169 4.94 -1.47 -11.67
N ILE A 170 5.30 -1.70 -12.94
CA ILE A 170 5.15 -0.72 -14.03
C ILE A 170 3.67 -0.34 -14.19
N PHE A 171 2.78 -1.33 -14.23
CA PHE A 171 1.34 -1.08 -14.36
C PHE A 171 0.77 -0.35 -13.15
N THR A 172 1.19 -0.71 -11.92
CA THR A 172 0.73 0.01 -10.73
C THR A 172 1.24 1.43 -10.66
N GLU A 173 2.44 1.69 -11.15
CA GLU A 173 3.01 3.04 -11.16
C GLU A 173 2.30 3.93 -12.19
N ILE A 174 2.01 3.41 -13.39
CA ILE A 174 1.17 4.11 -14.37
C ILE A 174 -0.23 4.37 -13.79
N TYR A 175 -0.83 3.37 -13.14
CA TYR A 175 -2.14 3.48 -12.50
C TYR A 175 -2.16 4.54 -11.39
N SER A 176 -1.13 4.56 -10.55
CA SER A 176 -1.06 5.46 -9.41
C SER A 176 -0.70 6.90 -9.81
N LEU A 177 0.13 7.07 -10.85
CA LEU A 177 0.38 8.37 -11.50
C LEU A 177 -0.88 8.94 -12.14
N ALA A 178 -1.65 8.12 -12.87
CA ALA A 178 -2.95 8.53 -13.41
C ALA A 178 -3.90 8.99 -12.29
N GLY A 179 -3.86 8.30 -11.15
CA GLY A 179 -4.60 8.68 -9.94
C GLY A 179 -4.23 10.03 -9.35
N LEU A 180 -2.97 10.44 -9.45
CA LEU A 180 -2.52 11.77 -9.00
C LEU A 180 -3.17 12.88 -9.84
N PHE A 181 -3.25 12.71 -11.15
CA PHE A 181 -3.98 13.64 -12.03
C PHE A 181 -5.49 13.60 -11.78
N ALA A 182 -6.04 12.40 -11.57
CA ALA A 182 -7.46 12.24 -11.25
C ALA A 182 -7.85 12.92 -9.94
N ALA A 183 -6.96 12.94 -8.94
CA ALA A 183 -7.19 13.59 -7.65
C ALA A 183 -7.39 15.12 -7.74
N SER A 184 -6.86 15.74 -8.79
CA SER A 184 -7.02 17.17 -9.10
C SER A 184 -8.27 17.47 -9.94
N SER A 185 -9.01 16.44 -10.37
CA SER A 185 -10.18 16.54 -11.23
C SER A 185 -11.48 16.20 -10.48
N LYS A 186 -12.64 16.41 -11.13
CA LYS A 186 -13.96 16.02 -10.61
C LYS A 186 -14.10 14.50 -10.37
N TYR A 187 -13.18 13.68 -10.89
CA TYR A 187 -13.21 12.22 -10.78
C TYR A 187 -12.45 11.67 -9.56
N ARG A 188 -12.05 12.54 -8.63
CA ARG A 188 -11.30 12.19 -7.41
C ARG A 188 -11.94 11.06 -6.59
N SER A 189 -13.27 11.00 -6.54
CA SER A 189 -14.02 10.01 -5.75
C SER A 189 -14.18 8.65 -6.43
N VAL A 190 -14.01 8.57 -7.76
CA VAL A 190 -14.26 7.35 -8.56
C VAL A 190 -12.98 6.55 -8.77
N TYR A 191 -11.83 7.20 -8.92
CA TYR A 191 -10.54 6.51 -9.05
C TYR A 191 -10.12 5.88 -7.72
N SER A 192 -9.93 4.56 -7.68
CA SER A 192 -9.72 3.83 -6.41
C SER A 192 -8.50 4.32 -5.63
N ILE A 193 -7.41 4.71 -6.29
CA ILE A 193 -6.20 5.22 -5.61
C ILE A 193 -6.41 6.64 -5.04
N SER A 194 -7.15 7.52 -5.73
CA SER A 194 -7.47 8.86 -5.21
C SER A 194 -8.59 8.82 -4.17
N ALA A 195 -9.48 7.82 -4.26
CA ALA A 195 -10.52 7.54 -3.28
C ALA A 195 -9.95 7.16 -1.91
N VAL A 196 -8.72 6.63 -1.84
CA VAL A 196 -8.02 6.33 -0.58
C VAL A 196 -7.89 7.59 0.30
N PHE A 197 -7.69 8.77 -0.30
CA PHE A 197 -7.61 10.04 0.43
C PHE A 197 -8.96 10.47 1.00
N GLY A 198 -10.05 10.11 0.33
CA GLY A 198 -11.40 10.30 0.86
C GLY A 198 -11.71 9.36 2.01
N PHE A 199 -11.28 8.11 1.89
CA PHE A 199 -11.41 7.12 2.96
C PHE A 199 -10.62 7.49 4.22
N SER A 200 -9.38 7.93 4.06
CA SER A 200 -8.48 8.37 5.14
C SER A 200 -8.86 9.73 5.75
N ARG A 201 -9.93 10.39 5.27
CA ARG A 201 -10.40 11.71 5.76
C ARG A 201 -9.35 12.84 5.70
N THR A 202 -8.28 12.65 4.93
CA THR A 202 -7.21 13.64 4.74
C THR A 202 -7.64 14.79 3.83
N SER A 203 -8.84 14.71 3.25
CA SER A 203 -9.43 15.75 2.43
C SER A 203 -10.84 16.12 2.90
N VAL A 204 -11.17 17.40 2.81
CA VAL A 204 -12.50 17.93 3.13
C VAL A 204 -13.45 17.47 2.04
N ILE A 205 -14.31 16.51 2.37
CA ILE A 205 -15.14 15.79 1.41
C ILE A 205 -16.57 15.73 1.93
N THR A 206 -17.53 15.80 1.01
CA THR A 206 -18.96 15.68 1.32
C THR A 206 -19.34 14.24 1.69
N ARG A 207 -20.39 14.04 2.51
CA ARG A 207 -20.80 12.68 2.92
C ARG A 207 -21.10 11.74 1.74
N THR A 208 -21.59 12.29 0.63
CA THR A 208 -21.90 11.56 -0.62
C THR A 208 -20.63 11.07 -1.32
N GLU A 209 -19.60 11.91 -1.41
CA GLU A 209 -18.32 11.54 -2.02
C GLU A 209 -17.57 10.49 -1.19
N TYR A 210 -17.69 10.53 0.14
CA TYR A 210 -17.13 9.49 1.02
C TYR A 210 -17.74 8.10 0.73
N LEU A 211 -19.05 8.04 0.49
CA LEU A 211 -19.74 6.79 0.13
C LEU A 211 -19.27 6.27 -1.24
N ILE A 212 -19.11 7.16 -2.22
CA ILE A 212 -18.59 6.81 -3.55
C ILE A 212 -17.17 6.26 -3.44
N CYS A 213 -16.31 6.86 -2.61
CA CYS A 213 -14.97 6.33 -2.35
C CYS A 213 -15.01 4.91 -1.77
N CYS A 214 -15.85 4.67 -0.77
CA CYS A 214 -15.99 3.34 -0.18
C CYS A 214 -16.49 2.30 -1.20
N LEU A 215 -17.47 2.67 -2.04
CA LEU A 215 -17.99 1.81 -3.10
C LEU A 215 -16.91 1.49 -4.15
N SER A 216 -16.09 2.47 -4.54
CA SER A 216 -15.00 2.27 -5.50
C SER A 216 -13.93 1.29 -4.99
N LEU A 217 -13.62 1.34 -3.69
CA LEU A 217 -12.65 0.45 -3.03
C LEU A 217 -13.22 -0.96 -2.82
N LEU A 218 -14.51 -1.07 -2.51
CA LEU A 218 -15.18 -2.37 -2.44
C LEU A 218 -15.28 -3.02 -3.83
N GLY A 219 -15.56 -2.22 -4.86
CA GLY A 219 -15.59 -2.66 -6.25
C GLY A 219 -14.25 -3.25 -6.69
N SER A 220 -13.13 -2.63 -6.36
CA SER A 220 -11.80 -3.16 -6.70
C SER A 220 -11.47 -4.48 -5.99
N VAL A 221 -11.91 -4.67 -4.75
CA VAL A 221 -11.75 -5.95 -4.05
C VAL A 221 -12.63 -7.04 -4.68
N LEU A 222 -13.87 -6.73 -5.05
CA LEU A 222 -14.77 -7.68 -5.71
C LEU A 222 -14.24 -8.12 -7.07
N ILE A 223 -13.73 -7.19 -7.87
CA ILE A 223 -13.08 -7.50 -9.16
C ILE A 223 -11.86 -8.40 -8.93
N ALA A 224 -11.06 -8.11 -7.91
CA ALA A 224 -9.89 -8.93 -7.58
C ALA A 224 -10.24 -10.37 -7.17
N TRP A 225 -11.44 -10.59 -6.62
CA TRP A 225 -11.91 -11.91 -6.21
C TRP A 225 -12.55 -12.72 -7.35
N LEU A 226 -12.99 -12.03 -8.41
CA LEU A 226 -13.57 -12.65 -9.61
C LEU A 226 -12.52 -13.10 -10.63
N ILE A 227 -11.32 -12.50 -10.59
CA ILE A 227 -10.15 -12.83 -11.43
C ILE A 227 -9.36 -13.96 -10.77
#